data_AF-A0A550BWP6-F1
#
_entry.id   AF-A0A550BWP6-F1
#
_cell.length_a   1.000
_cell.length_b   1.000
_cell.length_c   1.000
_cell.angle_alpha   90.00
_cell.angle_beta   90.00
_cell.angle_gamma   90.00
#
_symmetry.space_group_name_H-M   'P 1'
#
loop_
_entity.id
_entity.type
_entity.pdbx_description
1 polymer ?
#
loop_
_entity_poly.entity_id
_entity_poly.type
_entity_poly.pdbx_seq_one_letter_code
_entity_poly.pdbx_strand_id
1 'polypeptide(L)'
;MSMPDDNMHPPSDGLETVAGDVSGPDGSTNDNASIGSAHSTSSLKEKIEALCSTIEYRMPFVHGTLPIESDEEIKVFYGKPGDAHCIDLAHPTEEQLCHLEDACDPATFGRNQQDVLDETYRTAGKMDIRNFSTNLLPRTTYWALSATSCWRRTTSGWYTTCTN
;
A
#
# COMPACT_ATOMS: atom_id res chain seq x y z
N MET A 1 -41.18 23.62 -4.44
CA MET A 1 -41.02 23.23 -3.03
C MET A 1 -39.89 24.05 -2.45
N SER A 2 -40.19 24.96 -1.52
CA SER A 2 -39.19 25.73 -0.77
C SER A 2 -39.14 25.15 0.64
N MET A 3 -37.97 24.68 1.06
CA MET A 3 -37.70 24.29 2.44
C MET A 3 -37.10 25.51 3.16
N PRO A 4 -37.57 25.89 4.37
CA PRO A 4 -36.90 26.88 5.20
C PRO A 4 -35.81 26.21 6.06
N ASP A 5 -34.63 26.83 6.11
CA ASP A 5 -33.54 26.44 7.01
C ASP A 5 -33.79 26.98 8.42
N ASP A 6 -33.96 26.06 9.37
CA ASP A 6 -34.07 26.35 10.80
C ASP A 6 -32.72 26.78 11.39
N ASN A 7 -32.77 27.95 12.01
CA ASN A 7 -31.67 28.63 12.68
C ASN A 7 -31.44 28.03 14.09
N MET A 8 -30.37 27.25 14.27
CA MET A 8 -30.01 26.67 15.58
C MET A 8 -28.98 27.57 16.29
N HIS A 9 -29.43 28.30 17.30
CA HIS A 9 -28.58 29.00 18.27
C HIS A 9 -27.99 27.99 19.28
N PRO A 10 -26.70 28.10 19.68
CA PRO A 10 -26.20 27.37 20.84
C PRO A 10 -26.56 28.08 22.15
N PRO A 11 -26.92 27.36 23.23
CA PRO A 11 -27.11 27.97 24.54
C PRO A 11 -25.76 28.27 25.21
N SER A 12 -25.66 29.48 25.74
CA SER A 12 -24.64 29.97 26.64
C SER A 12 -24.92 29.53 28.08
N ASP A 13 -24.03 28.75 28.68
CA ASP A 13 -24.00 28.55 30.13
C ASP A 13 -22.86 29.37 30.73
N GLY A 14 -23.25 30.50 31.34
CA GLY A 14 -22.46 31.20 32.33
C GLY A 14 -22.90 30.78 33.72
N LEU A 15 -21.95 30.58 34.62
CA LEU A 15 -22.15 30.65 36.06
C LEU A 15 -20.88 31.23 36.69
N GLU A 16 -21.01 32.48 37.11
CA GLU A 16 -20.11 33.19 38.01
C GLU A 16 -20.14 32.56 39.42
N THR A 17 -19.01 32.59 40.12
CA THR A 17 -18.98 32.80 41.58
C THR A 17 -17.72 33.54 42.02
N VAL A 18 -17.92 34.83 42.31
CA VAL A 18 -17.44 35.70 43.39
C VAL A 18 -16.14 35.41 44.18
N ALA A 19 -15.41 36.51 44.40
CA ALA A 19 -14.14 36.69 45.10
C ALA A 19 -14.16 36.53 46.64
N GLY A 20 -12.98 36.27 47.20
CA GLY A 20 -12.65 36.44 48.62
C GLY A 20 -11.12 36.48 48.83
N ASP A 21 -10.61 37.64 49.22
CA ASP A 21 -9.23 38.01 49.54
C ASP A 21 -8.86 37.60 50.99
N VAL A 22 -7.59 37.25 51.27
CA VAL A 22 -6.69 37.86 52.29
C VAL A 22 -5.57 36.94 52.83
N SER A 23 -4.34 37.49 52.75
CA SER A 23 -3.13 37.32 53.61
C SER A 23 -2.24 36.07 53.54
N GLY A 24 -0.95 36.31 53.24
CA GLY A 24 0.20 35.38 53.39
C GLY A 24 0.61 35.12 54.86
N PRO A 25 1.75 34.44 55.13
CA PRO A 25 3.08 34.96 54.75
C PRO A 25 4.09 33.92 54.21
N ASP A 26 5.21 34.45 53.72
CA ASP A 26 6.43 33.78 53.30
C ASP A 26 6.92 32.65 54.22
N GLY A 27 7.37 31.57 53.59
CA GLY A 27 8.12 30.49 54.22
C GLY A 27 8.79 29.61 53.18
N SER A 28 9.96 30.03 52.69
CA SER A 28 10.86 29.13 51.98
C SER A 28 11.28 28.00 52.92
N THR A 29 10.95 26.75 52.57
CA THR A 29 11.75 25.60 53.00
C THR A 29 11.89 24.66 51.82
N ASN A 30 13.08 24.73 51.28
CA ASN A 30 13.68 23.96 50.22
C ASN A 30 14.09 22.59 50.76
N ASP A 31 13.17 21.65 50.78
CA ASP A 31 13.48 20.24 51.03
C ASP A 31 13.55 19.48 49.70
N ASN A 32 14.80 19.25 49.30
CA ASN A 32 15.23 18.39 48.21
C ASN A 32 14.98 16.90 48.51
N ALA A 33 13.72 16.50 48.72
CA ALA A 33 13.40 15.09 48.74
C ALA A 33 13.44 14.54 47.31
N SER A 34 14.52 13.83 46.98
CA SER A 34 14.62 12.96 45.82
C SER A 34 13.43 12.00 45.76
N ILE A 35 12.38 12.36 45.02
CA ILE A 35 11.39 11.41 44.52
C ILE A 35 11.80 11.13 43.08
N GLY A 36 12.74 10.21 42.92
CA GLY A 36 12.99 9.57 41.64
C GLY A 36 11.69 8.88 41.22
N SER A 37 10.93 9.54 40.34
CA SER A 37 9.68 9.01 39.81
C SER A 37 9.99 7.79 38.94
N ALA A 38 10.08 6.62 39.59
CA ALA A 38 10.03 5.32 38.93
C ALA A 38 8.66 5.06 38.26
N HIS A 39 7.72 6.00 38.40
CA HIS A 39 6.45 6.05 37.68
C HIS A 39 6.61 6.85 36.39
N SER A 40 7.20 6.26 35.35
CA SER A 40 7.00 6.75 33.97
C SER A 40 7.42 5.75 32.89
N THR A 41 8.24 4.75 33.17
CA THR A 41 8.75 3.84 32.13
C THR A 41 7.95 2.54 31.97
N SER A 42 7.45 1.95 33.05
CA SER A 42 6.57 0.76 32.99
C SER A 42 5.26 1.07 32.29
N SER A 43 4.63 2.18 32.66
CA SER A 43 3.38 2.65 32.05
C SER A 43 3.52 2.97 30.55
N LEU A 44 4.66 3.48 30.10
CA LEU A 44 4.90 3.72 28.67
C LEU A 44 5.08 2.41 27.89
N LYS A 45 5.80 1.43 28.46
CA LYS A 45 5.97 0.12 27.83
C LYS A 45 4.65 -0.62 27.68
N GLU A 46 3.83 -0.62 28.72
CA GLU A 46 2.48 -1.21 28.68
C GLU A 46 1.59 -0.55 27.61
N LYS A 47 1.67 0.77 27.48
CA LYS A 47 0.93 1.51 26.43
C LYS A 47 1.42 1.19 25.03
N ILE A 48 2.74 1.04 24.81
CA ILE A 48 3.31 0.65 23.52
C ILE A 48 2.89 -0.78 23.18
N GLU A 49 2.94 -1.70 24.15
CA GLU A 49 2.55 -3.09 23.95
C GLU A 49 1.06 -3.22 23.62
N ALA A 50 0.19 -2.49 24.34
CA ALA A 50 -1.24 -2.43 24.04
C ALA A 50 -1.54 -1.79 22.67
N LEU A 51 -0.76 -0.79 22.26
CA LEU A 51 -0.88 -0.19 20.93
C LEU A 51 -0.46 -1.20 19.84
N CYS A 52 0.69 -1.85 20.01
CA CYS A 52 1.19 -2.86 19.08
C CYS A 52 0.25 -4.06 18.96
N SER A 53 -0.39 -4.51 20.05
CA SER A 53 -1.38 -5.60 20.01
C SER A 53 -2.67 -5.22 19.30
N THR A 54 -2.98 -3.92 19.22
CA THR A 54 -4.20 -3.40 18.57
C THR A 54 -3.98 -3.10 17.08
N ILE A 55 -2.72 -2.88 16.67
CA ILE A 55 -2.39 -2.70 15.25
C ILE A 55 -2.42 -4.07 14.58
N GLU A 56 -3.58 -4.44 14.04
CA GLU A 56 -3.63 -5.46 13.00
C GLU A 56 -2.88 -4.95 11.78
N TYR A 57 -1.85 -5.67 11.34
CA TYR A 57 -1.17 -5.38 10.09
C TYR A 57 -2.16 -5.58 8.94
N ARG A 58 -2.86 -4.51 8.57
CA ARG A 58 -3.66 -4.43 7.38
C ARG A 58 -2.81 -3.76 6.33
N MET A 59 -2.34 -4.54 5.34
CA MET A 59 -1.79 -3.96 4.13
C MET A 59 -2.77 -2.90 3.63
N PRO A 60 -2.37 -1.62 3.53
CA PRO A 60 -3.27 -0.62 3.01
C PRO A 60 -3.65 -1.06 1.61
N PHE A 61 -4.96 -1.12 1.32
CA PHE A 61 -5.41 -1.30 -0.04
C PHE A 61 -5.02 -0.03 -0.79
N VAL A 62 -3.91 -0.10 -1.50
CA VAL A 62 -3.41 0.98 -2.36
C VAL A 62 -3.85 0.70 -3.78
N HIS A 63 -4.39 1.72 -4.43
CA HIS A 63 -4.68 1.72 -5.85
C HIS A 63 -3.97 2.93 -6.45
N GLY A 64 -3.62 2.85 -7.73
CA GLY A 64 -2.92 3.92 -8.41
C GLY A 64 -2.57 3.51 -9.83
N THR A 65 -2.07 4.48 -10.58
CA THR A 65 -1.51 4.27 -11.92
C THR A 65 0.00 4.30 -11.80
N LEU A 66 0.68 3.35 -12.45
CA LEU A 66 2.12 3.37 -12.61
C LEU A 66 2.41 4.07 -13.94
N PRO A 67 2.98 5.29 -13.95
CA PRO A 67 3.48 5.87 -15.18
C PRO A 67 4.63 5.00 -15.70
N ILE A 68 4.63 4.79 -17.00
CA ILE A 68 5.62 3.98 -17.71
C ILE A 68 6.43 4.97 -18.52
N GLU A 69 7.71 5.12 -18.20
CA GLU A 69 8.60 5.98 -18.98
C GLU A 69 8.79 5.37 -20.37
N SER A 70 8.92 6.19 -21.41
CA SER A 70 9.01 5.71 -22.80
C SER A 70 10.24 4.85 -23.09
N ASP A 71 11.25 4.85 -22.21
CA ASP A 71 12.45 4.03 -22.31
C ASP A 71 12.37 2.74 -21.47
N GLU A 72 11.31 2.54 -20.68
CA GLU A 72 11.09 1.31 -19.93
C GLU A 72 10.28 0.29 -20.74
N GLU A 73 10.86 -0.91 -20.91
CA GLU A 73 10.16 -2.03 -21.55
C GLU A 73 9.22 -2.71 -20.55
N ILE A 74 7.94 -2.83 -20.90
CA ILE A 74 6.97 -3.61 -20.12
C ILE A 74 6.63 -4.87 -20.87
N LYS A 75 7.37 -5.91 -20.53
CA LYS A 75 7.28 -7.21 -21.16
C LYS A 75 6.23 -8.06 -20.47
N VAL A 76 5.32 -8.59 -21.29
CA VAL A 76 4.47 -9.71 -20.94
C VAL A 76 4.95 -10.92 -21.69
N PHE A 77 5.27 -11.97 -20.93
CA PHE A 77 5.59 -13.29 -21.44
C PHE A 77 4.36 -14.16 -21.31
N TYR A 78 3.97 -14.81 -22.40
CA TYR A 78 2.75 -15.60 -22.42
C TYR A 78 2.86 -16.82 -23.33
N GLY A 79 1.99 -17.81 -23.11
CA GLY A 79 1.92 -19.02 -23.91
C GLY A 79 2.19 -20.29 -23.13
N LYS A 80 2.07 -21.43 -23.81
CA LYS A 80 2.20 -22.76 -23.21
C LYS A 80 3.67 -23.22 -23.23
N PRO A 81 4.05 -24.21 -22.40
CA PRO A 81 5.38 -24.78 -22.47
C PRO A 81 5.72 -25.26 -23.90
N GLY A 82 6.81 -24.74 -24.46
CA GLY A 82 7.25 -25.05 -25.83
C GLY A 82 6.78 -24.07 -26.91
N ASP A 83 5.87 -23.15 -26.57
CA ASP A 83 5.35 -22.12 -27.47
C ASP A 83 5.09 -20.83 -26.67
N ALA A 84 6.19 -20.16 -26.32
CA ALA A 84 6.19 -18.96 -25.48
C ALA A 84 6.51 -17.73 -26.32
N HIS A 85 5.74 -16.67 -26.08
CA HIS A 85 5.82 -15.40 -26.76
C HIS A 85 6.10 -14.28 -25.77
N CYS A 86 6.58 -13.16 -26.29
CA CYS A 86 6.84 -11.95 -25.52
C CYS A 86 6.33 -10.76 -26.32
N ILE A 87 5.64 -9.85 -25.63
CA ILE A 87 5.20 -8.55 -26.16
C ILE A 87 5.71 -7.44 -25.24
N ASP A 88 6.19 -6.35 -25.83
CA ASP A 88 6.43 -5.09 -25.11
C ASP A 88 5.16 -4.23 -25.20
N LEU A 89 4.53 -4.00 -24.05
CA LEU A 89 3.31 -3.19 -23.94
C LEU A 89 3.58 -1.70 -24.06
N ALA A 90 4.83 -1.23 -23.94
CA ALA A 90 5.18 0.16 -24.21
C ALA A 90 5.14 0.47 -25.72
N HIS A 91 5.51 -0.51 -26.56
CA HIS A 91 5.58 -0.36 -28.01
C HIS A 91 5.03 -1.58 -28.79
N PRO A 92 3.74 -1.93 -28.63
CA PRO A 92 3.19 -3.13 -29.27
C PRO A 92 2.86 -2.89 -30.74
N THR A 93 3.02 -3.91 -31.58
CA THR A 93 2.42 -3.93 -32.92
C THR A 93 0.99 -4.48 -32.87
N GLU A 94 0.17 -4.13 -33.86
CA GLU A 94 -1.21 -4.63 -33.96
C GLU A 94 -1.24 -6.17 -34.05
N GLU A 95 -0.32 -6.78 -34.81
CA GLU A 95 -0.27 -8.24 -34.93
C GLU A 95 0.08 -8.92 -33.59
N GLN A 96 0.95 -8.30 -32.80
CA GLN A 96 1.31 -8.82 -31.47
C GLN A 96 0.13 -8.73 -30.49
N LEU A 97 -0.67 -7.68 -30.59
CA LEU A 97 -1.89 -7.52 -29.77
C LEU A 97 -2.96 -8.54 -30.16
N CYS A 98 -3.20 -8.74 -31.46
CA CYS A 98 -4.10 -9.79 -31.93
C CYS A 98 -3.64 -11.18 -31.46
N HIS A 99 -2.34 -11.47 -31.57
CA HIS A 99 -1.81 -12.76 -31.11
C HIS A 99 -1.95 -12.94 -29.58
N LEU A 100 -1.80 -11.87 -28.80
CA LEU A 100 -2.03 -11.90 -27.35
C LEU A 100 -3.51 -12.16 -27.01
N GLU A 101 -4.43 -11.55 -27.78
CA GLU A 101 -5.87 -11.78 -27.65
C GLU A 101 -6.23 -13.24 -27.98
N ASP A 102 -5.72 -13.76 -29.10
CA ASP A 102 -5.93 -15.15 -29.54
C ASP A 102 -5.37 -16.19 -28.55
N ALA A 103 -4.31 -15.84 -27.83
CA ALA A 103 -3.72 -16.70 -26.82
C ALA A 103 -4.55 -16.79 -25.52
N CYS A 104 -5.55 -15.92 -25.33
CA CYS A 104 -6.43 -15.97 -24.17
C CYS A 104 -7.57 -16.99 -24.35
N ASP A 105 -7.85 -17.76 -23.29
CA ASP A 105 -9.00 -18.66 -23.25
C ASP A 105 -10.30 -17.88 -22.98
N PRO A 106 -11.48 -18.36 -23.40
CA PRO A 106 -12.76 -17.73 -23.07
C PRO A 106 -12.95 -17.57 -21.55
N ALA A 107 -13.35 -16.38 -21.12
CA ALA A 107 -13.55 -16.07 -19.71
C ALA A 107 -14.95 -16.50 -19.24
N THR A 108 -15.00 -17.61 -18.51
CA THR A 108 -16.21 -18.05 -17.79
C THR A 108 -16.40 -17.29 -16.48
N PHE A 109 -17.64 -17.20 -16.01
CA PHE A 109 -17.97 -16.73 -14.67
C PHE A 109 -18.69 -17.84 -13.89
N GLY A 110 -18.50 -17.83 -12.58
CA GLY A 110 -19.18 -18.75 -11.68
C GLY A 110 -20.63 -18.33 -11.46
N ARG A 111 -21.58 -19.15 -11.91
CA ARG A 111 -23.01 -19.00 -11.61
C ARG A 111 -23.52 -20.31 -11.02
N ASN A 112 -23.98 -20.30 -9.78
CA ASN A 112 -24.47 -21.50 -9.07
C ASN A 112 -23.46 -22.67 -9.10
N GLN A 113 -22.18 -22.40 -8.85
CA GLN A 113 -21.09 -23.39 -8.91
C GLN A 113 -20.85 -24.00 -10.30
N GLN A 114 -21.35 -23.35 -11.36
CA GLN A 114 -21.08 -23.73 -12.75
C GLN A 114 -20.30 -22.62 -13.44
N ASP A 115 -19.36 -23.02 -14.30
CA ASP A 115 -18.69 -22.11 -15.24
C ASP A 115 -19.61 -21.85 -16.42
N VAL A 116 -20.11 -20.62 -16.54
CA VAL A 116 -20.94 -20.18 -17.65
C VAL A 116 -20.14 -19.21 -18.51
N LEU A 117 -20.15 -19.43 -19.83
CA LEU A 117 -19.64 -18.50 -20.82
C LEU A 117 -20.82 -17.66 -21.35
N ASP A 118 -20.73 -16.34 -21.18
CA ASP A 118 -21.71 -15.39 -21.71
C ASP A 118 -20.98 -14.24 -22.39
N GLU A 119 -20.88 -14.32 -23.71
CA GLU A 119 -20.20 -13.35 -24.56
C GLU A 119 -20.94 -12.00 -24.60
N THR A 120 -22.22 -11.95 -24.20
CA THR A 120 -22.97 -10.69 -24.08
C THR A 120 -22.61 -9.92 -22.82
N TYR A 121 -22.05 -10.61 -21.82
CA TYR A 121 -21.61 -10.02 -20.56
C TYR A 121 -20.11 -9.70 -20.55
N ARG A 122 -19.25 -10.57 -21.11
CA ARG A 122 -17.80 -10.35 -21.20
C ARG A 122 -17.23 -10.95 -22.48
N THR A 123 -16.62 -10.11 -23.31
CA THR A 123 -15.91 -10.53 -24.53
C THR A 123 -14.44 -10.79 -24.30
N ALA A 124 -13.85 -10.16 -23.28
CA ALA A 124 -12.42 -10.31 -22.98
C ALA A 124 -12.10 -11.71 -22.45
N GLY A 125 -11.09 -12.34 -23.03
CA GLY A 125 -10.55 -13.64 -22.58
C GLY A 125 -9.89 -13.59 -21.20
N LYS A 126 -9.41 -14.77 -20.77
CA LYS A 126 -8.61 -15.00 -19.57
C LYS A 126 -7.35 -15.77 -19.95
N MET A 127 -6.25 -15.50 -19.27
CA MET A 127 -5.02 -16.27 -19.40
C MET A 127 -4.69 -16.95 -18.07
N ASP A 128 -4.32 -18.22 -18.10
CA ASP A 128 -3.90 -18.95 -16.91
C ASP A 128 -2.57 -18.40 -16.38
N ILE A 129 -2.45 -18.28 -15.05
CA ILE A 129 -1.26 -17.75 -14.37
C ILE A 129 0.01 -18.55 -14.72
N ARG A 130 -0.12 -19.85 -15.04
CA ARG A 130 1.02 -20.70 -15.44
C ARG A 130 1.55 -20.36 -16.83
N ASN A 131 0.73 -19.72 -17.66
CA ASN A 131 1.04 -19.32 -19.02
C ASN A 131 1.27 -17.80 -19.12
N PHE A 132 1.41 -17.10 -17.99
CA PHE A 132 1.54 -15.65 -17.93
C PHE A 132 2.66 -15.22 -16.97
N SER A 133 3.49 -14.28 -17.40
CA SER A 133 4.50 -13.64 -16.56
C SER A 133 4.79 -12.22 -17.04
N THR A 134 5.26 -11.35 -16.16
CA THR A 134 5.63 -9.97 -16.51
C THR A 134 6.91 -9.54 -15.79
N ASN A 135 7.69 -8.66 -16.42
CA ASN A 135 8.82 -8.00 -15.77
C ASN A 135 8.42 -6.79 -14.92
N LEU A 136 7.11 -6.50 -14.80
CA LEU A 136 6.61 -5.39 -14.00
C LEU A 136 6.95 -5.58 -12.52
N LEU A 137 7.78 -4.68 -11.98
CA LEU A 137 8.13 -4.64 -10.56
C LEU A 137 7.46 -3.41 -9.93
N PRO A 138 6.37 -3.58 -9.15
CA PRO A 138 5.69 -2.44 -8.52
C PRO A 138 6.56 -1.63 -7.54
N ARG A 139 7.74 -2.15 -7.16
CA ARG A 139 8.62 -1.61 -6.12
C ARG A 139 9.64 -0.58 -6.65
N THR A 140 9.88 -0.50 -7.95
CA THR A 140 11.05 0.24 -8.50
C THR A 140 10.81 1.72 -8.80
N THR A 141 9.57 2.20 -8.90
CA THR A 141 9.29 3.60 -9.30
C THR A 141 9.37 4.64 -8.17
N TYR A 142 9.69 4.23 -6.94
CA TYR A 142 9.83 5.14 -5.80
C TYR A 142 11.14 4.97 -5.00
N TRP A 143 12.27 4.57 -5.61
CA TRP A 143 13.62 4.79 -5.02
C TRP A 143 14.81 4.25 -5.84
N ALA A 144 14.64 3.70 -7.05
CA ALA A 144 15.75 3.04 -7.76
C ALA A 144 16.70 4.02 -8.47
N LEU A 145 17.44 4.82 -7.71
CA LEU A 145 18.82 5.14 -8.09
C LEU A 145 19.72 4.05 -7.49
N SER A 146 20.48 3.38 -8.36
CA SER A 146 21.62 2.52 -8.02
C SER A 146 21.34 1.17 -7.36
N ALA A 147 20.99 0.16 -8.16
CA ALA A 147 21.46 -1.21 -7.91
C ALA A 147 21.49 -2.03 -9.21
N THR A 148 22.35 -1.64 -10.15
CA THR A 148 22.68 -2.51 -11.28
C THR A 148 23.44 -3.71 -10.73
N SER A 149 22.75 -4.83 -10.48
CA SER A 149 23.40 -6.08 -10.12
C SER A 149 24.13 -6.62 -11.35
N CYS A 150 25.43 -6.30 -11.44
CA CYS A 150 26.30 -6.79 -12.50
C CYS A 150 26.74 -8.22 -12.15
N TRP A 151 26.14 -9.22 -12.78
CA TRP A 151 26.56 -10.61 -12.63
C TRP A 151 27.91 -10.82 -13.33
N ARG A 152 29.01 -10.82 -12.58
CA ARG A 152 30.34 -11.13 -13.11
C ARG A 152 30.60 -12.64 -13.06
N ARG A 153 30.78 -13.26 -14.23
CA ARG A 153 31.16 -14.68 -14.34
C ARG A 153 32.65 -14.85 -14.02
N THR A 154 32.98 -15.79 -13.14
CA THR A 154 34.34 -16.34 -13.01
C THR A 154 34.34 -17.85 -13.25
N THR A 155 35.54 -18.42 -13.39
CA THR A 155 35.76 -19.85 -13.70
C THR A 155 35.28 -20.82 -12.61
N SER A 156 34.89 -20.33 -11.43
CA SER A 156 34.47 -21.16 -10.28
C SER A 156 33.05 -20.91 -9.77
N GLY A 157 32.26 -20.07 -10.44
CA GLY A 157 30.83 -19.90 -10.13
C GLY A 157 30.31 -18.47 -10.19
N TRP A 158 29.04 -18.32 -9.84
CA TRP A 158 28.34 -17.03 -9.76
C TRP A 158 28.37 -16.51 -8.33
N TYR A 159 28.72 -15.24 -8.16
CA TYR A 159 28.55 -14.55 -6.89
C TYR A 159 28.05 -13.12 -7.13
N THR A 160 27.21 -12.64 -6.23
CA THR A 160 26.66 -11.29 -6.25
C THR A 160 27.56 -10.39 -5.41
N THR A 161 28.16 -9.37 -6.01
CA THR A 161 28.82 -8.30 -5.24
C THR A 161 27.97 -7.05 -5.32
N CYS A 162 27.39 -6.65 -4.19
CA CYS A 162 26.77 -5.34 -4.04
C CYS A 162 27.88 -4.33 -3.71
N THR A 163 28.15 -3.38 -4.60
CA THR A 163 28.93 -2.20 -4.26
C THR A 163 27.96 -1.10 -3.82
N ASN A 164 28.08 -0.67 -2.56
CA ASN A 164 27.42 0.54 -2.05
C ASN A 164 28.03 1.80 -2.67
#